data_AF-A0A544XAU3-F1
#
_entry.id   AF-A0A544XAU3-F1
#
_cell.length_a   1.000
_cell.length_b   1.000
_cell.length_c   1.000
_cell.angle_alpha   90.00
_cell.angle_beta   90.00
_cell.angle_gamma   90.00
#
_symmetry.space_group_name_H-M   'P 1'
#
loop_
_entity.id
_entity.type
_entity.pdbx_description
1 polymer ?
#
loop_
_entity_poly.entity_id
_entity_poly.type
_entity_poly.pdbx_seq_one_letter_code
_entity_poly.pdbx_strand_id
1 'polypeptide(L)'
;MEEGGLAAGGRSAAADGAWICFEDEAGQGLRPPRARTWGRRGHTPVVHVRGRGSGRVNIAALVCYKPGERSRLIYRLHVYRGRKGEPKTFGWMDYRDLILHAHAQLGAPIVLVWDNLNLHLV
;
A
#
# COMPACT_ATOMS: atom_id res chain seq x y z
N MET A 1 -16.75 10.84 -5.13
CA MET A 1 -16.96 10.91 -3.67
C MET A 1 -17.96 9.81 -3.40
N GLU A 2 -17.47 8.64 -2.98
CA GLU A 2 -18.32 7.45 -2.83
C GLU A 2 -19.32 7.68 -1.69
N GLU A 3 -20.61 7.59 -2.00
CA GLU A 3 -21.72 7.49 -1.04
C GLU A 3 -21.86 6.04 -0.51
N GLY A 4 -20.75 5.31 -0.39
CA GLY A 4 -20.69 4.02 0.28
C GLY A 4 -20.63 4.25 1.78
N GLY A 5 -21.74 4.10 2.48
CA GLY A 5 -21.80 4.20 3.93
C GLY A 5 -20.74 3.29 4.58
N LEU A 6 -19.96 3.86 5.49
CA LEU A 6 -19.03 3.12 6.34
C LEU A 6 -19.73 1.89 6.92
N ALA A 7 -19.02 0.76 7.00
CA ALA A 7 -19.53 -0.44 7.64
C ALA A 7 -20.03 -0.09 9.06
N ALA A 8 -21.22 -0.59 9.42
CA ALA A 8 -21.76 -0.41 10.76
C ALA A 8 -20.78 -0.96 11.80
N GLY A 9 -20.67 -0.29 12.95
CA GLY A 9 -19.78 -0.71 14.03
C GLY A 9 -20.04 -2.15 14.45
N GLY A 10 -19.00 -2.99 14.40
CA GLY A 10 -19.04 -4.40 14.79
C GLY A 10 -18.17 -4.69 16.01
N ARG A 11 -18.48 -5.79 16.72
CA ARG A 11 -17.69 -6.27 17.88
C ARG A 11 -16.98 -7.60 17.64
N SER A 12 -17.15 -8.21 16.46
CA SER A 12 -16.63 -9.56 16.16
C SER A 12 -15.11 -9.64 16.30
N ALA A 13 -14.38 -8.66 15.73
CA ALA A 13 -12.93 -8.59 15.87
C ALA A 13 -12.47 -8.58 17.34
N ALA A 14 -13.18 -7.84 18.19
CA ALA A 14 -12.88 -7.79 19.62
C ALA A 14 -13.24 -9.10 20.34
N ALA A 15 -14.38 -9.71 19.99
CA ALA A 15 -14.83 -10.98 20.55
C ALA A 15 -13.86 -12.13 20.23
N ASP A 16 -13.29 -12.13 19.02
CA ASP A 16 -12.36 -13.17 18.55
C ASP A 16 -10.89 -12.89 18.95
N GLY A 17 -10.64 -11.77 19.64
CA GLY A 17 -9.28 -11.31 19.95
C GLY A 17 -8.45 -11.04 18.69
N ALA A 18 -9.11 -10.71 17.58
CA ALA A 18 -8.52 -10.53 16.26
C ALA A 18 -7.81 -9.17 16.12
N TRP A 19 -6.90 -9.10 15.16
CA TRP A 19 -6.37 -7.85 14.64
C TRP A 19 -7.27 -7.32 13.53
N ILE A 20 -7.51 -6.02 13.50
CA ILE A 20 -8.07 -5.34 12.32
C ILE A 20 -6.89 -4.85 11.50
N CYS A 21 -6.76 -5.36 10.28
CA CYS A 21 -5.66 -5.02 9.38
C CYS A 21 -6.21 -4.35 8.13
N PHE A 22 -5.81 -3.10 7.88
CA PHE A 22 -6.12 -2.41 6.63
C PHE A 22 -4.99 -2.61 5.66
N GLU A 23 -5.30 -3.12 4.48
CA GLU A 23 -4.37 -3.31 3.38
C GLU A 23 -4.64 -2.27 2.30
N ASP A 24 -3.55 -1.68 1.79
CA ASP A 24 -3.56 -0.76 0.67
C ASP A 24 -2.16 -0.73 0.02
N GLU A 25 -2.12 -0.26 -1.21
CA GLU A 25 -0.89 -0.12 -1.98
C GLU A 25 -0.57 1.33 -2.31
N ALA A 26 0.71 1.63 -2.22
CA ALA A 26 1.26 2.90 -2.70
C ALA A 26 2.40 2.64 -3.66
N GLY A 27 2.69 3.60 -4.53
CA GLY A 27 3.91 3.50 -5.33
C GLY A 27 4.42 4.82 -5.84
N GLN A 28 5.74 4.93 -5.82
CA GLN A 28 6.50 6.13 -6.13
C GLN A 28 7.41 5.86 -7.32
N GLY A 29 7.34 6.72 -8.33
CA GLY A 29 8.31 6.71 -9.43
C GLY A 29 9.70 7.04 -8.90
N LEU A 30 10.73 6.30 -9.36
CA LEU A 30 12.13 6.55 -8.98
C LEU A 30 12.74 7.76 -9.68
N ARG A 31 12.01 8.36 -10.62
CA ARG A 31 12.40 9.66 -11.18
C ARG A 31 12.13 10.74 -10.12
N PRO A 32 13.17 11.45 -9.63
CA PRO A 32 12.95 12.51 -8.67
C PRO A 32 12.11 13.63 -9.30
N PRO A 33 11.14 14.23 -8.58
CA PRO A 33 10.68 15.56 -8.93
C PRO A 33 11.92 16.47 -8.93
N ARG A 34 12.21 17.14 -10.05
CA ARG A 34 13.46 17.89 -10.29
C ARG A 34 13.86 18.72 -9.05
N ALA A 35 15.02 18.42 -8.46
CA ALA A 35 15.42 18.97 -7.16
C ALA A 35 15.87 20.44 -7.18
N ARG A 36 16.16 21.03 -8.36
CA ARG A 36 16.56 22.44 -8.50
C ARG A 36 16.01 23.04 -9.79
N THR A 37 15.37 24.20 -9.67
CA THR A 37 15.02 25.06 -10.80
C THR A 37 15.73 26.40 -10.59
N TRP A 38 16.44 26.88 -11.60
CA TRP A 38 16.93 28.26 -11.61
C TRP A 38 15.89 29.07 -12.36
N GLY A 39 15.17 29.94 -11.64
CA GLY A 39 14.11 30.78 -12.18
C GLY A 39 14.36 32.25 -11.82
N ARG A 40 13.78 33.17 -12.59
CA ARG A 40 13.80 34.59 -12.24
C ARG A 40 13.09 34.79 -10.89
N ARG A 41 13.67 35.63 -10.03
CA ARG A 41 13.06 36.01 -8.74
C ARG A 41 11.65 36.57 -9.00
N GLY A 42 10.66 36.09 -8.24
CA GLY A 42 9.26 36.51 -8.37
C GLY A 42 8.44 35.76 -9.43
N HIS A 43 9.03 34.81 -10.17
CA HIS A 43 8.31 33.99 -11.15
C HIS A 43 8.37 32.51 -10.77
N THR A 44 7.21 31.92 -10.47
CA THR A 44 7.11 30.49 -10.19
C THR A 44 7.47 29.69 -11.45
N PRO A 45 8.54 28.88 -11.44
CA PRO A 45 8.91 28.08 -12.59
C PRO A 45 7.93 26.91 -12.77
N VAL A 46 7.39 26.76 -13.98
CA VAL A 46 6.57 25.59 -14.38
C VAL A 46 7.46 24.60 -15.09
N VAL A 47 7.59 23.38 -14.54
CA VAL A 47 8.45 22.33 -15.11
C VAL A 47 7.61 21.16 -15.60
N HIS A 48 7.72 20.87 -16.89
CA HIS A 48 7.15 19.67 -17.48
C HIS A 48 8.12 18.50 -17.30
N VAL A 49 7.69 17.46 -16.58
CA VAL A 49 8.41 16.18 -16.49
C VAL A 49 7.60 15.09 -17.18
N ARG A 50 8.27 14.21 -17.92
CA ARG A 50 7.60 13.00 -18.40
C ARG A 50 7.32 12.09 -17.20
N GLY A 51 6.06 11.71 -16.97
CA GLY A 51 5.69 10.68 -15.99
C GLY A 51 6.09 9.25 -16.40
N ARG A 52 6.61 9.06 -17.63
CA ARG A 52 7.13 7.79 -18.14
C ARG A 52 8.65 7.67 -17.98
N GLY A 53 9.10 6.56 -17.39
CA GLY A 53 10.49 6.11 -17.39
C GLY A 53 11.12 5.93 -16.00
N SER A 54 12.28 5.27 -15.97
CA SER A 54 13.18 4.98 -14.84
C SER A 54 12.49 4.53 -13.55
N GLY A 55 12.11 3.25 -13.52
CA GLY A 55 11.81 2.48 -12.30
C GLY A 55 10.70 3.00 -11.39
N ARG A 56 10.22 2.12 -10.51
CA ARG A 56 9.17 2.43 -9.53
C ARG A 56 9.40 1.57 -8.30
N VAL A 57 9.11 2.12 -7.14
CA VAL A 57 8.96 1.33 -5.91
C VAL A 57 7.48 1.31 -5.58
N ASN A 58 6.92 0.12 -5.53
CA ASN A 58 5.60 -0.10 -4.95
C ASN A 58 5.76 -0.68 -3.55
N ILE A 59 4.79 -0.41 -2.71
CA ILE A 59 4.61 -1.00 -1.40
C ILE A 59 3.17 -1.51 -1.31
N ALA A 60 3.02 -2.73 -0.81
CA ALA A 60 1.76 -3.27 -0.33
C ALA A 60 1.94 -3.44 1.18
N ALA A 61 1.03 -2.90 1.97
CA ALA A 61 1.21 -2.84 3.41
C ALA A 61 -0.09 -3.04 4.18
N LEU A 62 0.06 -3.68 5.33
CA LEU A 62 -0.97 -3.85 6.33
C LEU A 62 -0.66 -2.92 7.52
N VAL A 63 -1.59 -2.03 7.83
CA VAL A 63 -1.62 -1.34 9.13
C VAL A 63 -2.54 -2.10 10.08
N CYS A 64 -1.96 -2.63 11.16
CA CYS A 64 -2.60 -3.61 12.04
C CYS A 64 -2.89 -2.99 13.40
N TYR A 65 -4.14 -3.12 13.85
CA TYR A 65 -4.62 -2.58 15.12
C TYR A 65 -5.33 -3.65 15.96
N LYS A 66 -5.06 -3.63 17.27
CA LYS A 66 -5.77 -4.42 18.27
C LYS A 66 -5.78 -3.64 19.60
N PRO A 67 -6.93 -3.50 20.28
CA PRO A 67 -6.99 -2.80 21.56
C PRO A 67 -6.01 -3.39 22.58
N GLY A 68 -5.29 -2.52 23.29
CA GLY A 68 -4.28 -2.91 24.28
C GLY A 68 -2.93 -3.34 23.69
N GLU A 69 -2.81 -3.43 22.37
CA GLU A 69 -1.58 -3.79 21.66
C GLU A 69 -0.99 -2.61 20.90
N ARG A 70 0.34 -2.62 20.69
CA ARG A 70 1.00 -1.63 19.83
C ARG A 70 0.63 -1.88 18.37
N SER A 71 0.23 -0.82 17.66
CA SER A 71 -0.02 -0.87 16.21
C SER A 71 1.22 -1.34 15.45
N ARG A 72 1.03 -2.10 14.37
CA ARG A 72 2.12 -2.64 13.56
C ARG A 72 1.94 -2.29 12.08
N LEU A 73 3.06 -2.14 11.38
CA LEU A 73 3.11 -1.99 9.92
C LEU A 73 3.87 -3.20 9.37
N ILE A 74 3.20 -4.01 8.56
CA ILE A 74 3.79 -5.18 7.90
C ILE A 74 3.68 -4.95 6.40
N TYR A 75 4.79 -5.00 5.68
CA TYR A 75 4.81 -4.57 4.28
C TYR A 75 5.74 -5.39 3.41
N ARG A 76 5.48 -5.33 2.10
CA ARG A 76 6.33 -5.82 1.02
C ARG A 76 6.72 -4.66 0.13
N LEU A 77 7.97 -4.61 -0.31
CA LEU A 77 8.44 -3.66 -1.32
C LEU A 77 8.65 -4.38 -2.64
N HIS A 78 8.20 -3.77 -3.72
CA HIS A 78 8.45 -4.21 -5.09
C HIS A 78 9.19 -3.12 -5.87
N VAL A 79 10.43 -3.39 -6.25
CA VAL A 79 11.27 -2.43 -6.97
C VAL A 79 11.33 -2.82 -8.45
N TYR A 80 10.50 -2.15 -9.26
CA TYR A 80 10.50 -2.27 -10.71
C TYR A 80 11.63 -1.44 -11.31
N ARG A 81 12.48 -2.04 -12.14
CA ARG A 81 13.61 -1.37 -12.81
C ARG A 81 13.41 -1.20 -14.31
N GLY A 82 12.39 -1.81 -14.91
CA GLY A 82 12.12 -1.72 -16.34
C GLY A 82 12.78 -2.82 -17.17
N ARG A 83 13.14 -3.94 -16.56
CA ARG A 83 13.78 -5.07 -17.27
C ARG A 83 12.72 -5.85 -18.07
N LYS A 84 13.13 -6.47 -19.17
CA LYS A 84 12.23 -7.29 -20.00
C LYS A 84 11.68 -8.45 -19.16
N GLY A 85 10.35 -8.60 -19.13
CA GLY A 85 9.66 -9.64 -18.37
C GLY A 85 9.53 -9.36 -16.86
N GLU A 86 10.02 -8.22 -16.37
CA GLU A 86 9.89 -7.86 -14.95
C GLU A 86 8.45 -7.39 -14.66
N PRO A 87 7.77 -7.98 -13.66
CA PRO A 87 6.45 -7.51 -13.23
C PRO A 87 6.52 -6.05 -12.79
N LYS A 88 5.56 -5.25 -13.22
CA LYS A 88 5.53 -3.81 -12.89
C LYS A 88 4.92 -3.52 -11.52
N THR A 89 4.09 -4.42 -11.01
CA THR A 89 3.35 -4.31 -9.75
C THR A 89 3.20 -5.70 -9.11
N PHE A 90 2.65 -5.75 -7.91
CA PHE A 90 2.33 -6.98 -7.19
C PHE A 90 1.35 -7.87 -7.96
N GLY A 91 1.53 -9.17 -7.83
CA GLY A 91 0.54 -10.17 -8.23
C GLY A 91 -0.11 -10.84 -7.02
N TRP A 92 -1.13 -11.67 -7.27
CA TRP A 92 -1.86 -12.39 -6.21
C TRP A 92 -0.96 -13.11 -5.19
N MET A 93 0.08 -13.79 -5.67
CA MET A 93 1.00 -14.52 -4.79
C MET A 93 1.70 -13.59 -3.79
N ASP A 94 2.01 -12.36 -4.18
CA ASP A 94 2.63 -11.38 -3.28
C ASP A 94 1.68 -10.96 -2.15
N TYR A 95 0.40 -10.72 -2.47
CA TYR A 95 -0.64 -10.38 -1.49
C TYR A 95 -0.93 -11.54 -0.55
N ARG A 96 -1.11 -12.75 -1.09
CA ARG A 96 -1.28 -13.97 -0.31
C ARG A 96 -0.14 -14.13 0.68
N ASP A 97 1.10 -14.01 0.21
CA ASP A 97 2.29 -14.19 1.06
C ASP A 97 2.42 -13.06 2.09
N LEU A 98 2.01 -11.82 1.77
CA LEU A 98 1.93 -10.71 2.72
C LEU A 98 0.93 -11.02 3.86
N ILE A 99 -0.28 -11.49 3.52
CA ILE A 99 -1.33 -11.84 4.48
C ILE A 99 -0.89 -13.01 5.37
N LEU A 100 -0.31 -14.06 4.77
CA LEU A 100 0.22 -15.20 5.51
C LEU A 100 1.33 -14.79 6.48
N HIS A 101 2.25 -13.92 6.04
CA HIS A 101 3.30 -13.38 6.91
C HIS A 101 2.73 -12.53 8.04
N ALA A 102 1.72 -11.70 7.76
CA ALA A 102 1.07 -10.91 8.79
C ALA A 102 0.38 -11.80 9.83
N HIS A 103 -0.36 -12.82 9.38
CA HIS A 103 -1.01 -13.78 10.27
C HIS A 103 -0.01 -14.48 11.18
N ALA A 104 1.11 -14.96 10.61
CA ALA A 104 2.18 -15.59 11.40
C ALA A 104 2.82 -14.64 12.41
N GLN A 105 3.10 -13.39 12.05
CA GLN A 105 3.73 -12.41 12.95
C GLN A 105 2.79 -11.87 14.04
N LEU A 106 1.50 -11.78 13.75
CA LEU A 106 0.49 -11.29 14.67
C LEU A 106 0.01 -12.37 15.65
N GLY A 107 0.12 -13.65 15.28
CA GLY A 107 -0.15 -14.79 16.15
C GLY A 107 -1.60 -14.91 16.61
N ALA A 108 -2.53 -14.28 15.90
CA ALA A 108 -3.95 -14.23 16.22
C ALA A 108 -4.76 -14.03 14.92
N PRO A 109 -6.09 -14.31 14.93
CA PRO A 109 -6.94 -14.08 13.78
C PRO A 109 -6.83 -12.65 13.25
N ILE A 110 -7.04 -12.48 11.94
CA ILE A 110 -7.05 -11.18 11.26
C ILE A 110 -8.42 -10.96 10.63
N VAL A 111 -9.00 -9.79 10.89
CA VAL A 111 -10.04 -9.19 10.08
C VAL A 111 -9.36 -8.28 9.07
N LEU A 112 -9.30 -8.74 7.82
CA LEU A 112 -8.69 -8.00 6.72
C LEU A 112 -9.71 -7.02 6.13
N VAL A 113 -9.28 -5.77 5.96
CA VAL A 113 -10.02 -4.72 5.27
C VAL A 113 -9.16 -4.24 4.11
N TRP A 114 -9.66 -4.40 2.90
CA TRP A 114 -9.00 -3.98 1.66
C TRP A 114 -10.03 -3.56 0.64
N ASP A 115 -9.60 -2.96 -0.46
CA ASP A 115 -10.49 -2.50 -1.51
C ASP A 115 -10.98 -3.65 -2.42
N ASN A 116 -11.75 -3.29 -3.45
CA ASN A 116 -12.31 -4.23 -4.42
C ASN A 116 -11.46 -4.36 -5.70
N LEU A 117 -10.14 -4.17 -5.61
CA LEU A 117 -9.23 -4.42 -6.72
C LEU A 117 -9.41 -5.87 -7.19
N ASN A 118 -9.50 -6.11 -8.50
CA ASN A 118 -9.74 -7.46 -9.04
C ASN A 118 -8.75 -8.53 -8.55
N LEU A 119 -7.53 -8.13 -8.20
CA LEU A 119 -6.52 -9.02 -7.62
C LEU A 119 -6.84 -9.47 -6.18
N HIS A 120 -7.67 -8.72 -5.45
CA HIS A 120 -8.14 -9.03 -4.10
C HIS A 120 -9.35 -9.97 -4.10
N LEU A 121 -9.95 -10.21 -5.26
CA LEU A 121 -11.18 -11.01 -5.43
C LEU A 121 -10.93 -12.40 -6.01
N VAL A 122 -9.66 -12.82 -6.10
CA VAL A 122 -9.22 -14.06 -6.75
C VAL A 122 -9.50 -15.28 -5.88
#